data_AF-A0A1V2L8N2-F1
#
_entry.id   AF-A0A1V2L8N2-F1
#
_cell.length_a   1.000
_cell.length_b   1.000
_cell.length_c   1.000
_cell.angle_alpha   90.00
_cell.angle_beta   90.00
_cell.angle_gamma   90.00
#
_symmetry.space_group_name_H-M   'P 1'
#
loop_
_entity.id
_entity.type
_entity.pdbx_description
1 polymer ?
#
loop_
_entity_poly.entity_id
_entity_poly.type
_entity_poly.pdbx_seq_one_letter_code
_entity_poly.pdbx_strand_id
1 'polypeptide(L)'
;MYLKVAGSDAVGIGSTMARLSGATTGKLHYNATEDLTNTKYKLYGLLEEDDILRIDFIKIFVSTAEEQRQSGNGVQEQLAFENPGDAGYENPDIVFRGKVPAGRPDMVEPFIGIFNFERPSNL
;
A
#
# COMPACT_ATOMS: atom_id res chain seq x y z
N MET A 1 11.05 -1.21 -1.89
CA MET A 1 10.18 -0.35 -2.72
C MET A 1 10.48 1.11 -2.39
N TYR A 2 10.59 1.93 -3.43
CA TYR A 2 10.77 3.37 -3.31
C TYR A 2 9.76 4.05 -4.24
N LEU A 3 9.06 5.07 -3.76
CA LEU A 3 8.07 5.81 -4.53
C LEU A 3 8.34 7.31 -4.36
N LYS A 4 8.43 8.05 -5.48
CA LYS A 4 8.46 9.51 -5.46
C LYS A 4 7.19 10.05 -6.11
N VAL A 5 6.45 10.87 -5.38
CA VAL A 5 5.28 11.56 -5.93
C VAL A 5 5.76 12.81 -6.68
N ALA A 6 5.49 12.88 -7.98
CA ALA A 6 5.87 14.01 -8.80
C ALA A 6 5.12 15.29 -8.36
N GLY A 7 5.83 16.41 -8.26
CA GLY A 7 5.25 17.68 -7.81
C GLY A 7 4.95 17.76 -6.31
N SER A 8 5.41 16.78 -5.52
CA SER A 8 5.29 16.77 -4.06
C SER A 8 6.66 16.53 -3.41
N ASP A 9 6.81 17.00 -2.18
CA ASP A 9 7.93 16.68 -1.29
C ASP A 9 7.84 15.23 -0.77
N ALA A 10 6.66 14.60 -0.79
CA ALA A 10 6.44 13.24 -0.32
C ALA A 10 7.36 12.22 -1.02
N VAL A 11 7.97 11.37 -0.22
CA VAL A 11 8.77 10.22 -0.63
C VAL A 11 8.31 9.01 0.16
N GLY A 12 7.96 7.93 -0.52
CA GLY A 12 7.58 6.68 0.10
C GLY A 12 8.73 5.68 0.09
N ILE A 13 9.04 5.09 1.23
CA ILE A 13 10.00 4.00 1.37
C ILE A 13 9.30 2.83 2.04
N GLY A 14 9.48 1.65 1.49
CA GLY A 14 8.96 0.45 2.10
C GLY A 14 9.73 -0.81 1.76
N SER A 15 9.61 -1.80 2.62
CA SER A 15 10.07 -3.16 2.36
C SER A 15 8.86 -4.03 2.06
N THR A 16 9.06 -5.05 1.22
CA THR A 16 8.04 -6.00 0.82
C THR A 16 8.70 -7.37 0.67
N MET A 17 7.94 -8.43 0.93
CA MET A 17 8.41 -9.81 0.73
C MET A 17 8.39 -10.26 -0.74
N ALA A 18 7.84 -9.47 -1.66
CA ALA A 18 7.73 -9.86 -3.06
C ALA A 18 9.07 -9.80 -3.81
N ARG A 19 9.17 -10.69 -4.80
CA ARG A 19 10.28 -10.75 -5.75
C ARG A 19 9.92 -9.98 -7.03
N LEU A 20 9.79 -8.66 -6.92
CA LEU A 20 9.70 -7.75 -8.06
C LEU A 20 10.89 -6.79 -8.04
N SER A 21 11.60 -6.71 -9.16
CA SER A 21 12.73 -5.79 -9.33
C SER A 21 12.54 -4.96 -10.59
N GLY A 22 13.01 -3.71 -10.56
CA GLY A 22 12.88 -2.76 -11.67
C GLY A 22 12.30 -1.42 -11.22
N ALA A 23 12.05 -0.54 -12.19
CA ALA A 23 11.46 0.77 -11.98
C ALA A 23 10.27 0.95 -12.92
N THR A 24 9.25 1.66 -12.44
CA THR A 24 8.09 2.05 -13.24
C THR A 24 7.55 3.39 -12.78
N THR A 25 6.84 4.07 -13.68
CA THR A 25 6.12 5.31 -13.42
C THR A 25 4.64 5.10 -13.72
N GLY A 26 3.78 5.73 -12.94
CA GLY A 26 2.34 5.54 -13.04
C GLY A 26 1.57 6.64 -12.33
N LYS A 27 0.27 6.41 -12.17
CA LYS A 27 -0.62 7.27 -11.40
C LYS A 27 -0.77 6.71 -9.99
N LEU A 28 -0.76 7.61 -9.01
CA LEU A 28 -1.07 7.30 -7.62
C LEU A 28 -2.40 7.98 -7.28
N HIS A 29 -3.38 7.18 -6.91
CA HIS A 29 -4.70 7.62 -6.48
C HIS A 29 -4.75 7.52 -4.95
N TYR A 30 -5.10 8.61 -4.29
CA TYR A 30 -5.21 8.69 -2.82
C TYR A 30 -6.40 9.59 -2.49
N ASN A 31 -7.00 9.39 -1.31
CA ASN A 31 -8.19 10.13 -0.91
C ASN A 31 -7.83 11.52 -0.38
N ALA A 32 -6.80 11.60 0.46
CA ALA A 32 -6.35 12.85 1.06
C ALA A 32 -4.81 12.89 1.22
N THR A 33 -4.24 14.08 1.36
CA THR A 33 -2.76 14.25 1.44
C THR A 33 -2.16 13.63 2.71
N GLU A 34 -2.98 13.38 3.71
CA GLU A 34 -2.64 12.76 5.00
C GLU A 34 -2.32 11.28 4.83
N ASP A 35 -2.92 10.61 3.83
CA ASP A 35 -2.59 9.22 3.48
C ASP A 35 -1.13 9.10 3.02
N LEU A 36 -0.54 10.19 2.55
CA LEU A 36 0.87 10.27 2.17
C LEU A 36 1.78 10.66 3.33
N THR A 37 1.40 10.39 4.58
CA THR A 37 2.23 10.68 5.77
C THR A 37 1.99 9.70 6.93
N ASN A 38 3.08 9.26 7.57
CA ASN A 38 3.09 8.52 8.85
C ASN A 38 2.06 7.38 8.98
N THR A 39 1.81 6.67 7.87
CA THR A 39 0.80 5.63 7.79
C THR A 39 1.46 4.37 7.28
N LYS A 40 1.13 3.23 7.89
CA LYS A 40 1.60 1.91 7.47
C LYS A 40 0.55 1.24 6.60
N TYR A 41 0.99 0.64 5.51
CA TYR A 41 0.13 -0.05 4.56
C TYR A 41 0.57 -1.48 4.35
N LYS A 42 -0.40 -2.37 4.24
CA LYS A 42 -0.26 -3.68 3.61
C LYS A 42 -0.44 -3.51 2.10
N LEU A 43 0.31 -4.27 1.32
CA LEU A 43 0.36 -4.12 -0.13
C LEU A 43 -0.28 -5.32 -0.84
N TYR A 44 -0.98 -5.06 -1.93
CA TYR A 44 -1.55 -6.08 -2.81
C TYR A 44 -1.19 -5.77 -4.25
N GLY A 45 -0.32 -6.59 -4.85
CA GLY A 45 0.05 -6.47 -6.26
C GLY A 45 -0.92 -7.22 -7.16
N LEU A 46 -1.37 -6.58 -8.22
CA LEU A 46 -2.26 -7.15 -9.24
C LEU A 46 -1.69 -6.86 -10.62
N LEU A 47 -1.76 -7.86 -11.49
CA LEU A 47 -1.55 -7.66 -12.91
C LEU A 47 -2.91 -7.52 -13.58
N GLU A 48 -3.15 -6.36 -14.17
CA GLU A 48 -4.34 -6.08 -14.97
C GLU A 48 -4.02 -6.34 -16.46
N GLU A 49 -5.03 -6.16 -17.32
CA GLU A 49 -4.86 -6.20 -18.77
C GLU A 49 -3.80 -5.17 -19.24
N ASP A 50 -3.24 -5.38 -20.44
CA ASP A 50 -2.24 -4.51 -21.07
C ASP A 50 -0.94 -4.28 -20.27
N ASP A 51 -0.49 -5.29 -19.49
CA ASP A 51 0.72 -5.22 -18.67
C ASP A 51 0.72 -4.02 -17.70
N ILE A 52 -0.44 -3.75 -17.10
CA ILE A 52 -0.59 -2.76 -16.04
C ILE A 52 -0.40 -3.42 -14.68
N LEU A 53 0.58 -2.92 -13.92
CA LEU A 53 0.80 -3.25 -12.52
C LEU A 53 -0.06 -2.31 -11.69
N ARG A 54 -1.02 -2.90 -10.97
CA ARG A 54 -1.75 -2.24 -9.90
C ARG A 54 -1.16 -2.65 -8.56
N ILE A 55 -0.98 -1.70 -7.66
CA ILE A 55 -0.62 -1.96 -6.27
C ILE A 55 -1.64 -1.25 -5.38
N ASP A 56 -2.35 -2.04 -4.60
CA ASP A 56 -3.32 -1.59 -3.61
C ASP A 56 -2.64 -1.47 -2.25
N PHE A 57 -2.86 -0.35 -1.56
CA PHE A 57 -2.31 -0.06 -0.25
C PHE A 57 -3.48 0.00 0.74
N ILE A 58 -3.53 -0.99 1.64
CA ILE A 58 -4.58 -1.11 2.66
C ILE A 58 -4.00 -0.69 3.99
N LYS A 59 -4.56 0.36 4.61
CA LYS A 59 -4.07 0.91 5.87
C LYS A 59 -4.05 -0.15 6.97
N ILE A 60 -2.96 -0.21 7.71
CA ILE A 60 -2.82 -1.09 8.89
C ILE A 60 -3.24 -0.29 10.11
N PHE A 61 -4.38 -0.64 10.70
CA PHE A 61 -4.82 -0.06 11.96
C PHE A 61 -4.08 -0.76 13.10
N VAL A 62 -3.09 -0.08 13.68
CA VAL A 62 -2.47 -0.57 14.91
C VAL A 62 -3.35 -0.14 16.07
N SER A 63 -4.24 -1.03 16.53
CA SER A 63 -4.94 -0.80 17.79
C SER A 63 -3.90 -0.72 18.91
N THR A 64 -3.74 0.45 19.53
CA THR A 64 -2.92 0.54 20.73
C THR A 64 -3.65 -0.17 21.88
N ALA A 65 -2.90 -0.76 22.82
CA ALA A 65 -3.47 -1.43 23.99
C ALA A 65 -4.28 -0.49 24.90
N GLU A 66 -4.19 0.83 24.69
CA GLU A 66 -4.96 1.87 25.39
C GLU A 66 -6.35 2.10 24.76
N GLU A 67 -6.47 2.01 23.42
CA GLU A 67 -7.74 2.15 22.70
C GLU A 67 -8.67 0.95 22.91
N GLN A 68 -8.10 -0.24 23.17
CA GLN A 68 -8.85 -1.45 23.54
C GLN A 68 -9.60 -1.31 24.87
N ARG A 69 -9.22 -0.36 25.75
CA ARG A 69 -9.87 -0.17 27.07
C ARG A 69 -11.04 0.81 27.05
N GLN A 70 -11.21 1.59 25.97
CA GLN A 70 -12.24 2.65 25.90
C GLN A 70 -13.35 2.39 24.88
N SER A 71 -13.14 1.53 23.88
CA SER A 71 -14.18 1.19 22.89
C SER A 71 -14.89 -0.12 23.24
N GLY A 72 -15.98 -0.01 23.99
CA GLY A 72 -16.91 -1.11 24.28
C GLY A 72 -17.74 -1.61 23.09
N ASN A 73 -17.36 -1.28 21.85
CA ASN A 73 -17.94 -1.81 20.61
C ASN A 73 -16.95 -1.61 19.46
N GLY A 74 -16.53 -2.70 18.82
CA GLY A 74 -15.89 -2.69 17.50
C GLY A 74 -14.36 -2.55 17.52
N VAL A 75 -13.64 -3.59 17.95
CA VAL A 75 -12.31 -3.84 17.40
C VAL A 75 -12.56 -4.26 15.95
N GLN A 76 -12.21 -3.42 14.98
CA GLN A 76 -12.21 -3.82 13.58
C GLN A 76 -11.03 -4.79 13.42
N GLU A 77 -11.29 -6.09 13.64
CA GLU A 77 -10.30 -7.14 13.38
C GLU A 77 -9.88 -7.01 11.91
N GLN A 78 -8.61 -6.68 11.68
CA GLN A 78 -8.05 -6.69 10.34
C GLN A 78 -8.03 -8.15 9.89
N LEU A 79 -8.88 -8.49 8.90
CA LEU A 79 -9.07 -9.86 8.45
C LEU A 79 -7.76 -10.44 7.90
N ALA A 80 -7.56 -11.73 8.15
CA ALA A 80 -6.37 -12.44 7.74
C ALA A 80 -6.34 -12.62 6.21
N PHE A 81 -5.70 -11.68 5.52
CA PHE A 81 -5.21 -11.82 4.14
C PHE A 81 -6.21 -12.37 3.13
N GLU A 82 -7.24 -11.59 2.82
CA GLU A 82 -8.13 -11.91 1.70
C GLU A 82 -7.60 -11.36 0.38
N ASN A 83 -7.74 -12.08 -0.73
CA ASN A 83 -7.25 -11.62 -2.03
C ASN A 83 -8.19 -10.56 -2.63
N PRO A 84 -7.70 -9.68 -3.52
CA PRO A 84 -8.58 -8.75 -4.23
C PRO A 84 -9.70 -9.51 -4.96
N GLY A 85 -10.95 -9.22 -4.60
CA GLY A 85 -12.14 -9.90 -5.12
C GLY A 85 -12.75 -10.96 -4.19
N ASP A 86 -12.08 -11.32 -3.09
CA ASP A 86 -12.62 -12.21 -2.06
C ASP A 86 -13.62 -11.48 -1.14
N ALA A 87 -14.49 -12.27 -0.50
CA ALA A 87 -15.55 -11.78 0.38
C ALA A 87 -14.99 -11.29 1.73
N GLY A 88 -14.62 -10.00 1.78
CA GLY A 88 -13.98 -9.35 2.94
C GLY A 88 -12.67 -8.63 2.57
N TYR A 89 -12.31 -8.58 1.29
CA TYR A 89 -11.26 -7.69 0.79
C TYR A 89 -11.57 -6.22 1.11
N GLU A 90 -10.69 -5.60 1.88
CA GLU A 90 -10.82 -4.20 2.28
C GLU A 90 -10.55 -3.25 1.10
N ASN A 91 -11.30 -2.15 1.02
CA ASN A 91 -11.05 -1.13 0.01
C ASN A 91 -9.70 -0.45 0.27
N PRO A 92 -8.81 -0.33 -0.73
CA PRO A 92 -7.53 0.32 -0.56
C PRO A 92 -7.68 1.84 -0.38
N ASP A 93 -6.89 2.41 0.54
CA ASP A 93 -6.79 3.86 0.73
C ASP A 93 -5.99 4.53 -0.39
N ILE A 94 -4.97 3.82 -0.89
CA ILE A 94 -4.11 4.30 -1.97
C ILE A 94 -4.01 3.20 -3.03
N VAL A 95 -4.04 3.61 -4.30
CA VAL A 95 -3.87 2.71 -5.45
C VAL A 95 -2.82 3.29 -6.39
N PHE A 96 -1.77 2.54 -6.64
CA PHE A 96 -0.82 2.80 -7.72
C PHE A 96 -1.24 2.01 -8.97
N ARG A 97 -1.19 2.64 -10.14
CA ARG A 97 -1.30 1.98 -11.45
C ARG A 97 -0.23 2.47 -12.40
N GLY A 98 0.59 1.59 -12.93
CA GLY A 98 1.64 1.90 -13.90
C GLY A 98 2.00 0.71 -14.76
N LYS A 99 2.92 0.88 -15.71
CA LYS A 99 3.41 -0.26 -16.48
C LYS A 99 4.14 -1.24 -15.59
N VAL A 100 4.03 -2.53 -15.88
CA VAL A 100 4.83 -3.53 -15.19
C VAL A 100 6.33 -3.32 -15.45
N PRO A 101 7.20 -3.34 -14.43
CA PRO A 101 8.65 -3.30 -14.63
C PRO A 101 9.19 -4.54 -15.37
N ALA A 102 10.26 -4.37 -16.14
CA ALA A 102 10.95 -5.49 -16.78
C ALA A 102 11.56 -6.46 -15.74
N GLY A 103 11.56 -7.76 -16.04
CA GLY A 103 12.13 -8.80 -15.16
C GLY A 103 11.16 -9.34 -14.09
N ARG A 104 9.84 -9.23 -14.35
CA ARG A 104 8.80 -9.71 -13.44
C ARG A 104 8.58 -11.24 -13.51
N PRO A 105 8.11 -11.87 -12.42
CA PRO A 105 7.52 -13.21 -12.46
C PRO A 105 6.15 -13.21 -13.17
N ASP A 106 5.74 -14.35 -13.74
CA ASP A 106 4.48 -14.49 -14.50
C ASP A 106 3.24 -14.15 -13.66
N MET A 107 3.31 -14.40 -12.34
CA MET A 107 2.29 -14.09 -11.35
C MET A 107 2.91 -13.27 -10.20
N VAL A 108 2.24 -12.20 -9.78
CA VAL A 108 2.62 -11.44 -8.58
C VAL A 108 1.68 -11.86 -7.46
N GLU A 109 2.18 -12.64 -6.52
CA GLU A 109 1.43 -13.01 -5.32
C GLU A 109 1.27 -11.80 -4.40
N PRO A 110 0.18 -11.73 -3.60
CA PRO A 110 0.06 -10.75 -2.52
C PRO A 110 1.29 -10.78 -1.61
N PHE A 111 1.74 -9.60 -1.18
CA PHE A 111 2.90 -9.50 -0.32
C PHE A 111 2.68 -8.50 0.79
N ILE A 112 3.06 -8.90 1.99
CA ILE A 112 3.06 -7.99 3.12
C ILE A 112 4.31 -7.13 2.98
N GLY A 113 4.10 -5.83 3.11
CA GLY A 113 5.16 -4.86 3.23
C GLY A 113 4.85 -3.91 4.36
N ILE A 114 5.88 -3.19 4.79
CA ILE A 114 5.68 -1.95 5.54
C ILE A 114 6.10 -0.85 4.58
N PHE A 115 5.15 0.03 4.28
CA PHE A 115 5.38 1.20 3.48
C PHE A 115 5.09 2.44 4.31
N ASN A 116 5.99 3.41 4.31
CA ASN A 116 5.79 4.70 4.97
C ASN A 116 6.14 5.83 4.01
N PHE A 117 5.36 6.90 4.06
CA PHE A 117 5.70 8.15 3.42
C PHE A 117 6.38 9.09 4.42
N GLU A 118 7.50 9.64 3.99
CA GLU A 118 8.26 10.68 4.65
C GLU A 118 8.06 11.99 3.88
N ARG A 119 7.86 13.08 4.62
CA ARG A 119 8.14 14.42 4.09
C ARG A 119 9.53 14.80 4.55
N PRO A 120 10.41 15.32 3.68
CA PRO A 120 11.68 15.85 4.12
C PRO A 120 11.41 16.91 5.20
N SER A 121 12.00 16.72 6.38
CA SER A 121 11.96 17.72 7.44
C SER A 121 12.56 19.00 6.88
N ASN A 122 11.76 20.07 6.83
CA ASN A 122 12.29 21.41 6.59
C ASN A 122 13.22 21.73 7.76
N LEU A 123 14.53 21.56 7.54
CA LEU A 123 15.60 22.07 8.40
C LEU A 123 15.82 23.55 8.09
#